data_AF-A0A563DK55-F1
#
_entry.id   AF-A0A563DK55-F1
#
_cell.length_a   1.000
_cell.length_b   1.000
_cell.length_c   1.000
_cell.angle_alpha   90.00
_cell.angle_beta   90.00
_cell.angle_gamma   90.00
#
_symmetry.space_group_name_H-M   'P 1'
#
loop_
_entity.id
_entity.type
_entity.pdbx_description
1 polymer ?
#
loop_
_entity_poly.entity_id
_entity_poly.type
_entity_poly.pdbx_seq_one_letter_code
_entity_poly.pdbx_strand_id
1 'polypeptide(L)'
;METKIITAAESYQELDRQIKDLQSKQKQFKDTLLKYAEENKSDFDAAFQLKFPNGTYVSQRVKDVIEGSKDAKKQLLDEIEYEFIKTELDEKLIINEAPKDTRLRKLLTKLGIKITQKETFAIYAG
;
A
#
# COMPACT_ATOMS: atom_id res chain seq x y z
N MET A 1 8.38 -36.62 4.31
CA MET A 1 8.50 -35.21 3.88
C MET A 1 9.74 -35.12 3.01
N GLU A 2 9.64 -34.62 1.78
CA GLU A 2 10.76 -34.66 0.84
C GLU A 2 11.90 -33.76 1.34
N THR A 3 13.07 -34.34 1.58
CA THR A 3 14.26 -33.65 2.14
C THR A 3 14.61 -32.37 1.37
N LYS A 4 14.36 -32.33 0.05
CA LYS A 4 14.55 -31.16 -0.80
C LYS A 4 13.71 -29.95 -0.38
N ILE A 5 12.46 -30.15 0.03
CA ILE A 5 11.56 -29.07 0.42
C ILE A 5 11.96 -28.50 1.78
N ILE A 6 12.44 -29.34 2.70
CA ILE A 6 12.94 -28.89 4.02
C ILE A 6 14.18 -28.02 3.82
N THR A 7 15.16 -28.50 3.05
CA THR A 7 16.38 -27.72 2.77
C THR A 7 16.08 -26.41 2.02
N ALA A 8 15.13 -26.42 1.09
CA ALA A 8 14.70 -25.20 0.41
C ALA A 8 14.07 -24.18 1.38
N ALA A 9 13.23 -24.64 2.32
CA ALA A 9 12.61 -23.79 3.32
C ALA A 9 13.63 -23.19 4.30
N GLU A 10 14.61 -23.98 4.75
CA GLU A 10 15.70 -23.51 5.60
C GLU A 10 16.57 -22.47 4.89
N SER A 11 16.93 -22.74 3.63
CA SER A 11 17.71 -21.80 2.82
C SER A 11 16.96 -20.48 2.58
N TYR A 12 15.65 -20.55 2.33
CA TYR A 12 14.81 -19.36 2.17
C TYR A 12 14.78 -18.52 3.45
N GLN A 13 14.58 -19.15 4.61
CA GLN A 13 14.54 -18.46 5.89
C GLN A 13 15.88 -17.78 6.24
N GLU A 14 17.00 -18.44 5.94
CA GLU A 14 18.33 -17.88 6.16
C GLU A 14 18.58 -16.66 5.26
N LEU A 15 18.19 -16.74 3.98
CA LEU A 15 18.28 -15.60 3.06
C LEU A 15 17.40 -14.42 3.51
N ASP A 16 16.18 -14.67 3.98
CA ASP A 16 15.28 -13.62 4.49
C ASP A 16 15.91 -12.87 5.68
N ARG A 17 16.56 -13.60 6.60
CA ARG A 17 17.28 -12.99 7.74
C ARG A 17 18.46 -12.13 7.28
N GLN A 18 19.23 -12.61 6.32
CA GLN A 18 20.34 -11.83 5.74
C GLN A 18 19.85 -10.57 5.03
N ILE A 19 18.72 -10.67 4.30
CA ILE A 19 18.08 -9.51 3.67
C ILE A 19 17.65 -8.48 4.72
N LYS A 20 16.99 -8.91 5.80
CA LYS A 20 16.56 -8.02 6.89
C LYS A 20 17.73 -7.28 7.54
N ASP A 21 18.84 -7.97 7.81
CA ASP A 21 20.05 -7.35 8.36
C ASP A 21 20.67 -6.32 7.39
N LEU A 22 20.80 -6.68 6.11
CA LEU A 22 21.31 -5.77 5.09
C LEU A 22 20.41 -4.54 4.91
N GLN A 23 19.09 -4.71 4.91
CA GLN A 23 18.13 -3.61 4.84
C GLN A 23 18.25 -2.66 6.03
N SER A 24 18.44 -3.21 7.24
CA SER A 24 18.67 -2.41 8.45
C SER A 24 19.94 -1.56 8.32
N LYS A 25 21.05 -2.16 7.87
CA LYS A 25 22.31 -1.45 7.62
C LYS A 25 22.18 -0.40 6.51
N GLN A 26 21.41 -0.67 5.47
CA GLN A 26 21.15 0.27 4.37
C GLN A 26 20.38 1.52 4.81
N LYS A 27 19.55 1.42 5.86
CA LYS A 27 18.68 2.51 6.31
C LYS A 27 19.46 3.80 6.61
N GLN A 28 20.59 3.70 7.30
CA GLN A 28 21.40 4.87 7.66
C GLN A 28 21.96 5.60 6.42
N PHE A 29 22.41 4.84 5.43
CA PHE A 29 22.89 5.41 4.16
C PHE A 29 21.75 6.04 3.38
N LYS A 30 20.57 5.40 3.36
CA LYS A 30 19.37 5.97 2.73
C LYS A 30 18.99 7.31 3.36
N ASP A 31 18.97 7.39 4.68
CA ASP A 31 18.62 8.63 5.40
C ASP A 31 19.64 9.73 5.10
N THR A 32 20.93 9.39 5.00
CA THR A 32 21.99 10.32 4.61
C THR A 32 21.81 10.86 3.19
N LEU A 33 21.51 9.98 2.23
CA LEU A 33 21.27 10.36 0.84
C LEU A 33 20.01 11.24 0.70
N LEU A 34 18.97 10.96 1.48
CA LEU A 34 17.75 11.78 1.49
C LEU A 34 18.00 13.17 2.07
N LYS A 35 18.70 13.26 3.21
CA LYS A 35 19.06 14.55 3.80
C LYS A 35 19.87 15.41 2.84
N TYR A 36 20.87 14.80 2.18
CA TYR A 36 21.65 15.50 1.15
C TYR A 36 20.77 16.01 0.01
N ALA A 37 19.84 15.19 -0.50
CA ALA A 37 18.91 15.62 -1.53
C ALA A 37 17.97 16.76 -1.09
N GLU A 38 17.55 16.79 0.19
CA GLU A 38 16.71 17.86 0.74
C GLU A 38 17.45 19.20 0.84
N GLU A 39 18.73 19.16 1.21
CA GLU A 39 19.59 20.34 1.34
C GLU A 39 20.06 20.86 -0.03
N ASN A 40 20.10 20.00 -1.06
CA ASN A 40 20.66 20.30 -2.38
C ASN A 40 19.61 20.16 -3.50
N LYS A 41 18.40 20.70 -3.29
CA LYS A 41 17.32 20.65 -4.28
C LYS A 41 17.67 21.30 -5.63
N SER A 42 18.60 22.25 -5.63
CA SER A 42 19.12 22.91 -6.85
C SER A 42 19.88 21.97 -7.77
N ASP A 43 20.40 20.87 -7.23
CA ASP A 43 21.35 19.99 -7.92
C ASP A 43 20.63 18.85 -8.66
N PHE A 44 19.31 18.81 -8.57
CA PHE A 44 18.48 17.91 -9.35
C PHE A 44 18.53 18.28 -10.84
N ASP A 45 18.74 17.27 -11.67
CA ASP A 45 18.73 17.46 -13.12
C ASP A 45 17.31 17.69 -13.66
N ALA A 46 17.22 17.93 -14.97
CA ALA A 46 15.94 18.15 -15.66
C ALA A 46 14.99 16.93 -15.61
N ALA A 47 15.49 15.74 -15.25
CA ALA A 47 14.69 14.53 -15.03
C ALA A 47 14.32 14.35 -13.54
N PHE A 48 14.55 15.37 -12.71
CA PHE A 48 14.34 15.32 -11.27
C PHE A 48 15.15 14.19 -10.61
N GLN A 49 16.41 14.02 -11.04
CA GLN A 49 17.34 13.06 -10.46
C GLN A 49 18.63 13.72 -9.96
N LEU A 50 19.08 13.27 -8.79
CA LEU A 50 20.40 13.56 -8.23
C LEU A 50 21.27 12.30 -8.35
N LYS A 51 22.25 12.30 -9.25
CA LYS A 51 23.04 11.12 -9.64
C LYS A 51 24.41 11.10 -8.97
N PHE A 52 24.82 9.91 -8.55
CA PHE A 52 26.14 9.68 -7.95
C PHE A 52 27.04 8.89 -8.92
N PRO A 53 28.38 9.05 -8.83
CA PRO A 53 29.32 8.41 -9.76
C PRO A 53 29.26 6.88 -9.82
N ASN A 54 28.77 6.24 -8.75
CA ASN A 54 28.61 4.78 -8.67
C ASN A 54 27.30 4.26 -9.28
N GLY A 55 26.50 5.11 -9.91
CA GLY A 55 25.22 4.75 -10.52
C GLY A 55 24.02 4.83 -9.59
N THR A 56 24.21 5.10 -8.29
CA THR A 56 23.10 5.42 -7.38
C THR A 56 22.47 6.75 -7.78
N TYR A 57 21.17 6.90 -7.58
CA TYR A 57 20.50 8.19 -7.73
C TYR A 57 19.34 8.35 -6.74
N VAL A 58 19.05 9.60 -6.39
CA VAL A 58 17.81 9.99 -5.71
C VAL A 58 16.89 10.62 -6.73
N SER A 59 15.66 10.11 -6.86
CA SER A 59 14.65 10.69 -7.74
C SER A 59 13.62 11.45 -6.92
N GLN A 60 13.45 12.72 -7.23
CA GLN A 60 12.37 13.52 -6.67
C GLN A 60 11.09 13.17 -7.42
N ARG A 61 10.15 12.54 -6.72
CA ARG A 61 8.82 12.23 -7.25
C ARG A 61 7.90 13.40 -6.95
N VAL A 62 7.38 14.01 -8.01
CA VAL A 62 6.32 15.02 -7.91
C VAL A 62 5.00 14.32 -8.22
N LYS A 63 3.99 14.58 -7.40
CA LYS A 63 2.61 14.12 -7.64
C LYS A 63 1.71 15.33 -7.47
N ASP A 64 0.90 15.60 -8.47
CA ASP A 64 -0.16 16.60 -8.35
C ASP A 64 -1.19 16.11 -7.32
N VAL A 65 -1.49 16.99 -6.37
CA VAL A 65 -2.47 16.74 -5.31
C VAL A 65 -3.51 17.84 -5.35
N ILE A 66 -4.77 17.47 -5.10
CA ILE A 66 -5.83 18.45 -4.87
C ILE A 66 -5.68 18.91 -3.41
N GLU A 67 -5.22 20.14 -3.22
CA GLU A 67 -5.16 20.81 -1.92
C GLU A 67 -6.48 21.56 -1.66
N GLY A 68 -6.95 21.54 -0.42
CA GLY A 68 -8.22 22.16 -0.05
C GLY A 68 -8.86 21.50 1.15
N SER A 69 -9.78 22.21 1.80
CA SER A 69 -10.55 21.68 2.92
C SER A 69 -11.44 20.51 2.46
N LYS A 70 -11.82 19.64 3.41
CA LYS A 70 -12.76 18.54 3.12
C LYS A 70 -14.09 19.06 2.54
N ASP A 71 -14.54 20.22 3.02
CA ASP A 71 -15.79 20.85 2.58
C ASP A 71 -15.68 21.36 1.15
N ALA A 72 -14.58 22.01 0.78
CA ALA A 72 -14.35 22.46 -0.60
C ALA A 72 -14.28 21.27 -1.58
N LYS A 73 -13.67 20.15 -1.17
CA LYS A 73 -13.63 18.91 -1.95
C LYS A 73 -15.01 18.27 -2.07
N LYS A 74 -15.83 18.32 -1.02
CA LYS A 74 -17.20 17.79 -1.06
C LYS A 74 -18.10 18.65 -1.95
N GLN A 75 -18.01 19.98 -1.83
CA GLN A 75 -18.71 20.91 -2.70
C GLN A 75 -18.31 20.70 -4.17
N LEU A 76 -17.01 20.54 -4.44
CA LEU A 76 -16.54 20.14 -5.77
C LEU A 76 -17.25 18.87 -6.25
N LEU A 77 -17.32 17.84 -5.40
CA LEU A 77 -17.98 16.57 -5.74
C LEU A 77 -19.49 16.70 -5.94
N ASP A 78 -20.17 17.56 -5.18
CA ASP A 78 -21.59 17.84 -5.32
C ASP A 78 -21.88 18.62 -6.63
N GLU A 79 -21.06 19.62 -6.96
CA GLU A 79 -21.20 20.45 -8.17
C GLU A 79 -20.91 19.70 -9.46
N ILE A 80 -20.05 18.68 -9.42
CA ILE A 80 -19.76 17.79 -10.56
C ILE A 80 -20.65 16.53 -10.58
N GLU A 81 -21.77 16.53 -9.87
CA GLU A 81 -22.70 15.39 -9.80
C GLU A 81 -22.02 14.07 -9.43
N TYR A 82 -21.07 14.11 -8.49
CA TYR A 82 -20.37 12.95 -7.95
C TYR A 82 -19.44 12.24 -8.96
N GLU A 83 -19.08 12.88 -10.08
CA GLU A 83 -18.28 12.30 -11.18
C GLU A 83 -16.95 11.67 -10.72
N PHE A 84 -16.28 12.27 -9.72
CA PHE A 84 -15.01 11.76 -9.17
C PHE A 84 -15.14 11.08 -7.81
N ILE A 85 -16.36 10.72 -7.38
CA ILE A 85 -16.55 10.01 -6.11
C ILE A 85 -16.22 8.53 -6.26
N LYS A 86 -15.33 8.06 -5.39
CA LYS A 86 -15.09 6.64 -5.18
C LYS A 86 -15.94 6.16 -3.99
N THR A 87 -17.04 5.46 -4.27
CA THR A 87 -17.90 4.86 -3.23
C THR A 87 -17.42 3.45 -2.94
N GLU A 88 -16.97 3.19 -1.72
CA GLU A 88 -16.62 1.85 -1.24
C GLU A 88 -17.66 1.36 -0.22
N LEU A 89 -18.01 0.08 -0.31
CA LEU A 89 -19.00 -0.57 0.53
C LEU A 89 -18.35 -1.03 1.85
N ASP A 90 -18.96 -0.73 2.99
CA ASP A 90 -18.51 -1.30 4.28
C ASP A 90 -19.00 -2.75 4.42
N GLU A 91 -18.23 -3.66 3.81
CA GLU A 91 -18.54 -5.07 3.81
C GLU A 91 -18.54 -5.68 5.21
N LYS A 92 -17.69 -5.21 6.13
CA LYS A 92 -17.62 -5.77 7.49
C LYS A 92 -18.86 -5.45 8.30
N LEU A 93 -19.33 -4.21 8.21
CA LEU A 93 -20.58 -3.82 8.86
C LEU A 93 -21.75 -4.61 8.28
N ILE A 94 -21.80 -4.73 6.95
CA ILE A 94 -22.82 -5.52 6.27
C ILE A 94 -22.76 -6.98 6.71
N ILE A 95 -21.57 -7.58 6.84
CA ILE A 95 -21.39 -8.96 7.29
C ILE A 95 -21.88 -9.14 8.73
N ASN A 96 -21.59 -8.18 9.62
CA ASN A 96 -21.97 -8.26 11.03
C ASN A 96 -23.46 -8.00 11.29
N GLU A 97 -24.08 -7.11 10.50
CA GLU A 97 -25.47 -6.69 10.65
C GLU A 97 -26.45 -7.53 9.82
N ALA A 98 -26.00 -8.13 8.72
CA ALA A 98 -26.84 -9.00 7.91
C ALA A 98 -27.55 -10.08 8.73
N PRO A 99 -26.94 -10.81 9.68
CA PRO A 99 -27.66 -11.82 10.48
C PRO A 99 -28.80 -11.23 11.33
N LYS A 100 -28.73 -9.96 11.71
CA LYS A 100 -29.62 -9.29 12.65
C LYS A 100 -30.72 -8.48 11.95
N ASP A 101 -30.46 -7.95 10.76
CA ASP A 101 -31.40 -7.12 10.00
C ASP A 101 -32.06 -7.91 8.85
N THR A 102 -33.36 -8.15 8.98
CA THR A 102 -34.18 -8.84 7.96
C THR A 102 -34.34 -8.02 6.68
N ARG A 103 -34.41 -6.69 6.76
CA ARG A 103 -34.48 -5.81 5.58
C ARG A 103 -33.17 -5.88 4.81
N LEU A 104 -32.04 -5.81 5.51
CA LEU A 104 -30.72 -5.95 4.92
C LEU A 104 -30.55 -7.33 4.27
N ARG A 105 -30.93 -8.43 4.93
CA ARG A 105 -30.90 -9.77 4.31
C ARG A 105 -31.76 -9.86 3.06
N LYS A 106 -32.98 -9.35 3.11
CA LYS A 106 -33.86 -9.31 1.93
C LYS A 106 -33.23 -8.51 0.80
N LEU A 107 -32.56 -7.41 1.11
CA LEU A 107 -31.86 -6.58 0.12
C LEU A 107 -30.64 -7.32 -0.45
N LEU A 108 -29.80 -7.94 0.37
CA LEU A 108 -28.66 -8.75 -0.07
C LEU A 108 -29.10 -9.90 -0.97
N THR A 109 -30.13 -10.64 -0.56
CA THR A 109 -30.73 -11.71 -1.37
C THR A 109 -31.31 -11.18 -2.68
N LYS A 110 -32.06 -10.06 -2.64
CA LYS A 110 -32.64 -9.42 -3.82
C LYS A 110 -31.54 -8.96 -4.81
N LEU A 111 -30.43 -8.46 -4.29
CA LEU A 111 -29.27 -8.01 -5.07
C LEU A 111 -28.32 -9.15 -5.45
N GLY A 112 -28.58 -10.38 -5.02
CA GLY A 112 -27.74 -11.56 -5.32
C GLY A 112 -26.39 -11.59 -4.60
N ILE A 113 -26.18 -10.74 -3.59
CA ILE A 113 -24.94 -10.65 -2.83
C ILE A 113 -24.92 -11.71 -1.73
N LYS A 114 -23.85 -12.52 -1.66
CA LYS A 114 -23.67 -13.59 -0.66
C LYS A 114 -22.46 -13.31 0.21
N ILE A 115 -22.59 -13.59 1.50
CA ILE A 115 -21.47 -13.60 2.46
C ILE A 115 -20.88 -15.02 2.46
N THR A 116 -19.60 -15.16 2.14
CA THR A 116 -18.89 -16.45 2.06
C THR A 116 -17.57 -16.40 2.82
N GLN A 117 -17.06 -17.56 3.25
CA GLN A 117 -15.73 -17.68 3.85
C GLN A 117 -14.70 -18.00 2.77
N LYS A 118 -13.59 -17.23 2.74
CA LYS A 118 -12.43 -17.52 1.90
C LYS A 118 -11.29 -17.99 2.79
N GLU A 119 -10.87 -19.24 2.64
CA GLU A 119 -9.71 -19.76 3.36
C GLU A 119 -8.42 -19.38 2.62
N THR A 120 -7.46 -18.79 3.33
CA THR A 120 -6.13 -18.46 2.77
C THR A 120 -5.05 -18.92 3.74
N PHE A 121 -4.12 -19.75 3.25
CA PHE A 121 -2.92 -20.11 3.99
C PHE A 121 -1.90 -18.96 3.89
N ALA A 122 -1.37 -18.51 5.02
CA ALA A 122 -0.32 -17.50 5.09
C ALA A 122 0.88 -18.06 5.87
N ILE A 123 2.08 -17.80 5.37
CA ILE A 123 3.35 -18.16 6.02
C ILE A 123 3.94 -16.87 6.59
N TYR A 124 4.30 -16.89 7.87
CA TYR A 124 4.92 -15.75 8.56
C TYR A 124 6.35 -16.13 8.97
N ALA A 125 7.32 -15.28 8.62
CA ALA A 125 8.74 -15.47 8.95
C ALA A 125 9.21 -14.43 9.99
N GLY A 126 9.71 -14.91 11.13
CA GLY A 126 10.46 -14.13 12.13
C GLY A 126 11.90 -13.92 11.70
#